data_AF-A0A2H0CRK4-F1
#
_entry.id   AF-A0A2H0CRK4-F1
#
_cell.length_a   1.000
_cell.length_b   1.000
_cell.length_c   1.000
_cell.angle_alpha   90.00
_cell.angle_beta   90.00
_cell.angle_gamma   90.00
#
_symmetry.space_group_name_H-M   'P 1'
#
loop_
_entity.id
_entity.type
_entity.pdbx_description
1 polymer ?
#
loop_
_entity_poly.entity_id
_entity_poly.type
_entity_poly.pdbx_seq_one_letter_code
_entity_poly.pdbx_strand_id
1 'polypeptide(L)' 'MPPKHYSFKVKGILISEKDNSEDDFSIFITAMDDNHAVMLVREHLRNHAPKGRSIIKRIEKKAD' A
#
# COMPACT_ATOMS: atom_id res chain seq x y z
N MET A 1 -9.31 19.67 -16.50
CA MET A 1 -9.62 19.57 -15.06
C MET A 1 -8.49 18.80 -14.39
N PRO A 2 -8.03 19.22 -13.19
CA PRO A 2 -7.05 18.43 -12.44
C PRO A 2 -7.64 17.07 -12.07
N PRO A 3 -6.81 16.01 -11.96
CA PRO A 3 -7.29 14.69 -11.58
C PRO A 3 -7.93 14.72 -10.20
N LYS A 4 -9.11 14.11 -10.07
CA LYS A 4 -9.73 13.92 -8.76
C LYS A 4 -8.89 12.94 -7.96
N HIS A 5 -8.58 13.31 -6.73
CA HIS A 5 -7.88 12.46 -5.78
C HIS A 5 -8.84 12.00 -4.69
N TYR A 6 -8.64 10.78 -4.22
CA TYR A 6 -9.40 10.17 -3.14
C TYR A 6 -8.45 9.59 -2.10
N SER A 7 -8.96 9.46 -0.87
CA SER A 7 -8.25 8.79 0.21
C SER A 7 -8.49 7.28 0.14
N PHE A 8 -7.42 6.51 0.20
CA PHE A 8 -7.45 5.05 0.20
C PHE A 8 -6.79 4.51 1.46
N LYS A 9 -7.36 3.45 2.02
CA LYS A 9 -6.70 2.61 3.03
C LYS A 9 -6.25 1.31 2.36
N VAL A 10 -4.95 1.13 2.23
CA VAL A 10 -4.34 -0.07 1.63
C VAL A 10 -3.79 -0.94 2.75
N LYS A 11 -4.25 -2.19 2.80
CA LYS A 11 -3.84 -3.20 3.78
C LYS A 11 -3.14 -4.34 3.08
N GLY A 12 -2.16 -4.92 3.75
CA GLY A 12 -1.43 -6.07 3.24
C GLY A 12 -0.52 -6.67 4.28
N ILE A 13 0.36 -7.56 3.82
CA ILE A 13 1.42 -8.15 4.63
C ILE A 13 2.79 -7.86 4.02
N LEU A 14 3.76 -7.65 4.89
CA LEU A 14 5.19 -7.68 4.60
C LEU A 14 5.73 -9.04 5.04
N ILE A 15 6.50 -9.67 4.16
CA ILE A 15 7.16 -10.94 4.42
C ILE A 15 8.65 -10.66 4.43
N SER A 16 9.26 -10.75 5.61
CA SER A 16 10.70 -10.54 5.81
C SER A 16 11.50 -11.65 5.13
N GLU A 17 12.56 -11.30 4.41
CA GLU A 17 13.46 -12.28 3.78
C GLU A 17 14.32 -13.04 4.81
N LYS A 18 14.55 -12.45 5.98
CA LYS A 18 15.49 -12.99 6.99
C LYS A 18 14.93 -14.23 7.69
N ASP A 19 13.65 -14.21 8.01
CA ASP A 19 13.00 -15.13 8.94
C ASP A 19 11.61 -15.59 8.45
N ASN A 20 11.16 -15.12 7.28
CA ASN A 20 9.81 -15.35 6.75
C ASN A 20 8.70 -14.93 7.73
N SER A 21 9.00 -14.00 8.64
CA SER A 21 7.97 -13.38 9.47
C SER A 21 7.02 -12.58 8.61
N GLU A 22 5.73 -12.67 8.95
CA GLU A 22 4.67 -11.91 8.31
C GLU A 22 4.23 -10.79 9.25
N ASP A 23 4.30 -9.55 8.76
CA ASP A 23 3.83 -8.37 9.47
C ASP A 23 2.70 -7.71 8.68
N ASP A 24 1.55 -7.48 9.31
CA ASP A 24 0.47 -6.73 8.70
C ASP A 24 0.82 -5.25 8.60
N PHE A 25 0.51 -4.64 7.45
CA PHE A 25 0.60 -3.20 7.27
C PHE A 25 -0.76 -2.61 6.87
N SER A 26 -0.95 -1.34 7.22
CA SER A 26 -2.10 -0.54 6.82
C SER A 26 -1.66 0.89 6.53
N ILE A 27 -1.67 1.30 5.27
CA ILE A 27 -1.21 2.61 4.81
C ILE A 27 -2.42 3.42 4.30
N PHE A 28 -2.50 4.68 4.72
CA PHE A 28 -3.42 5.64 4.12
C PHE A 28 -2.70 6.43 3.04
N ILE A 29 -3.30 6.53 1.86
CA ILE A 29 -2.70 7.24 0.73
C ILE A 29 -3.75 8.00 -0.07
N THR A 30 -3.33 9.13 -0.64
CA THR A 30 -4.15 9.88 -1.60
C THR A 30 -3.77 9.46 -3.01
N ALA A 31 -4.74 9.00 -3.80
CA ALA A 31 -4.49 8.53 -5.16
C ALA A 31 -5.67 8.86 -6.09
N MET A 32 -5.50 8.62 -7.39
CA MET A 32 -6.54 8.90 -8.39
C MET A 32 -7.55 7.75 -8.50
N ASP A 33 -7.06 6.52 -8.35
CA ASP A 33 -7.80 5.27 -8.43
C ASP A 33 -7.02 4.16 -7.67
N ASP A 34 -7.57 2.94 -7.67
CA ASP A 34 -6.99 1.80 -6.96
C ASP A 34 -5.60 1.41 -7.50
N ASN A 35 -5.37 1.51 -8.81
CA ASN A 35 -4.08 1.16 -9.42
C ASN A 35 -3.01 2.18 -9.03
N HIS A 36 -3.37 3.46 -9.03
CA HIS A 36 -2.49 4.53 -8.55
C HIS A 36 -2.18 4.34 -7.06
N ALA A 37 -3.16 3.97 -6.24
CA ALA A 37 -2.93 3.68 -4.82
C ALA A 37 -1.96 2.49 -4.62
N VAL A 38 -2.11 1.41 -5.39
CA VAL A 38 -1.20 0.25 -5.37
C VAL A 38 0.21 0.66 -5.75
N MET A 39 0.36 1.43 -6.82
CA MET A 39 1.66 1.86 -7.31
C MET A 39 2.41 2.67 -6.25
N LEU A 40 1.75 3.68 -5.66
CA LEU A 40 2.36 4.54 -4.65
C LEU A 40 2.70 3.76 -3.37
N VAL A 41 1.84 2.83 -2.93
CA VAL A 41 2.14 1.98 -1.76
C VAL A 41 3.33 1.07 -2.05
N ARG A 42 3.41 0.45 -3.23
CA ARG A 42 4.56 -0.38 -3.60
C ARG A 42 5.86 0.40 -3.62
N GLU A 43 5.85 1.61 -4.15
CA GLU A 43 7.01 2.50 -4.14
C GLU A 43 7.41 2.89 -2.70
N HIS A 44 6.43 3.26 -1.87
CA HIS A 44 6.67 3.57 -0.47
C HIS A 44 7.32 2.40 0.28
N LEU A 45 6.78 1.19 0.12
CA LEU A 45 7.31 -0.02 0.74
C LEU A 45 8.71 -0.35 0.21
N ARG A 46 8.97 -0.20 -1.10
CA ARG A 46 10.30 -0.45 -1.68
C ARG A 46 11.40 0.40 -1.04
N ASN A 47 11.07 1.63 -0.64
CA ASN A 47 12.03 2.58 -0.10
C ASN A 47 12.16 2.54 1.43
N HIS A 48 11.12 2.08 2.15
CA HIS A 48 11.05 2.20 3.61
C HIS A 48 10.84 0.87 4.36
N ALA A 49 10.39 -0.19 3.68
CA ALA A 49 10.18 -1.48 4.31
C ALA A 49 11.49 -2.29 4.40
N PRO A 50 11.60 -3.23 5.36
CA PRO A 50 12.67 -4.21 5.37
C PRO A 50 12.73 -5.01 4.06
N LYS A 51 13.92 -5.54 3.74
CA LYS A 51 14.09 -6.41 2.57
C LYS A 51 13.16 -7.62 2.68
N GLY A 52 12.43 -7.89 1.60
CA GLY A 52 11.39 -8.90 1.60
C GLY A 52 10.39 -8.72 0.47
N ARG A 53 9.22 -9.32 0.66
CA ARG A 53 8.08 -9.25 -0.28
C ARG A 53 6.90 -8.56 0.38
N SER A 54 6.09 -7.88 -0.41
CA SER A 54 4.84 -7.27 0.07
C SER A 54 3.66 -7.83 -0.71
N ILE A 55 2.60 -8.20 -0.01
CA ILE A 55 1.34 -8.66 -0.63
C ILE A 55 0.23 -7.71 -0.21
N ILE A 56 -0.37 -7.03 -1.19
CA ILE A 56 -1.55 -6.19 -0.95
C ILE A 56 -2.77 -7.10 -0.85
N LYS A 57 -3.46 -7.06 0.29
CA LYS A 57 -4.65 -7.88 0.58
C LYS A 57 -5.95 -7.13 0.32
N ARG A 58 -6.00 -5.83 0.60
CA ARG A 58 -7.22 -5.03 0.45
C ARG A 58 -6.92 -3.56 0.16
N ILE A 59 -7.78 -2.96 -0.64
CA ILE A 59 -7.82 -1.51 -0.89
C ILE A 59 -9.24 -1.04 -0.57
N GLU A 60 -9.36 -0.04 0.29
CA GLU A 60 -10.64 0.54 0.70
C GLU A 60 -10.61 2.03 0.36
N LYS A 61 -11.39 2.44 -0.66
CA LYS A 61 -11.63 3.86 -0.92
C LYS A 61 -12.47 4.44 0.21
N LYS A 62 -11.93 5.45 0.88
CA LYS A 62 -12.70 6.28 1.82
C LYS A 62 -13.55 7.24 0.97
N ALA A 63 -14.84 6.96 0.90
CA ALA A 63 -15.81 8.00 0.56
C ALA A 63 -16.03 8.81 1.84
N ASP A 64 -15.79 10.12 1.77
CA ASP A 64 -16.34 11.07 2.74
C ASP A 64 -17.88 11.03 2.68
#